data_AF-A0A366WBM0-F1
#
_entry.id   AF-A0A366WBM0-F1
#
_cell.length_a   1.000
_cell.length_b   1.000
_cell.length_c   1.000
_cell.angle_alpha   90.00
_cell.angle_beta   90.00
_cell.angle_gamma   90.00
#
_symmetry.space_group_name_H-M   'P 1'
#
loop_
_entity.id
_entity.type
_entity.pdbx_description
1 polymer ?
#
loop_
_entity_poly.entity_id
_entity_poly.type
_entity_poly.pdbx_seq_one_letter_code
_entity_poly.pdbx_strand_id
1 'polypeptide(L)'
;MLNPEELALLNELKEKIKLTPQEKAQIKALERKNKKTNRNAAEDRGVQRNNVFSTESTTKVNPIPIRFLAIERNGLTNRGNAIKDNSLDDIFDILGPNGKRDINETKLIRAAVYLLKERSDIEILKAIKAVQLQMYKGKS
;
A
#
# COMPACT_ATOMS: atom_id res chain seq x y z
N MET A 1 4.81 4.30 -35.11
CA MET A 1 5.87 5.33 -35.08
C MET A 1 5.26 6.64 -35.58
N LEU A 2 5.75 7.82 -35.15
CA LEU A 2 5.32 9.09 -35.77
C LEU A 2 5.81 9.12 -37.21
N ASN A 3 5.04 9.75 -38.09
CA ASN A 3 5.50 10.00 -39.46
C ASN A 3 6.71 10.95 -39.44
N PRO A 4 7.65 10.83 -40.39
CA PRO A 4 8.86 11.67 -40.42
C PRO A 4 8.53 13.18 -40.46
N GLU A 5 7.42 13.54 -41.11
CA GLU A 5 6.91 14.92 -41.17
C GLU A 5 6.42 15.43 -39.80
N GLU A 6 5.80 14.58 -38.98
CA GLU A 6 5.31 14.94 -37.64
C GLU A 6 6.48 15.13 -36.64
N LEU A 7 7.62 14.47 -36.87
CA LEU A 7 8.84 14.63 -36.08
C LEU A 7 9.56 15.94 -36.40
N ALA A 8 9.63 16.32 -37.68
CA ALA A 8 10.17 17.61 -38.11
C ALA A 8 9.38 18.77 -37.50
N LEU A 9 8.03 18.71 -37.58
CA LEU A 9 7.15 19.72 -37.00
C LEU A 9 7.30 19.83 -35.47
N LEU A 10 7.49 18.71 -34.76
CA LEU A 10 7.70 18.72 -33.31
C LEU A 10 9.03 19.42 -32.93
N ASN A 11 10.08 19.24 -33.72
CA ASN A 11 11.38 19.87 -33.48
C ASN A 11 11.30 21.38 -33.79
N GLU A 12 10.72 21.76 -34.92
CA GLU A 12 10.49 23.17 -35.29
C GLU A 12 9.67 23.93 -34.24
N LEU A 13 8.60 23.32 -33.72
CA LEU A 13 7.77 23.94 -32.69
C LEU A 13 8.49 24.05 -31.33
N LYS A 14 9.45 23.17 -31.03
CA LYS A 14 10.25 23.23 -29.80
C LYS A 14 11.38 24.25 -29.86
N GLU A 15 11.86 24.59 -31.05
CA GLU A 15 12.89 25.60 -31.27
C GLU A 15 12.35 27.04 -31.19
N LYS A 16 11.03 27.25 -31.32
CA LYS A 16 10.42 28.58 -31.17
C LYS A 16 10.44 29.08 -29.72
N ILE A 17 11.09 30.24 -29.49
CA ILE A 17 11.23 30.89 -28.18
C ILE A 17 9.87 31.37 -27.61
N LYS A 18 8.93 31.78 -28.46
CA LYS A 18 7.59 32.20 -28.07
C LYS A 18 6.54 31.35 -28.79
N LEU A 19 5.79 30.59 -28.01
CA LEU A 19 4.76 29.68 -28.49
C LEU A 19 3.37 30.28 -28.28
N THR A 20 2.58 30.31 -29.34
CA THR A 20 1.14 30.64 -29.28
C THR A 20 0.37 29.53 -28.55
N PRO A 21 -0.83 29.82 -28.01
CA PRO A 21 -1.66 28.80 -27.35
C PRO A 21 -2.01 27.60 -28.25
N GLN A 22 -2.17 27.84 -29.56
CA GLN A 22 -2.46 26.80 -30.54
C GLN A 22 -1.25 25.87 -30.76
N GLU A 23 -0.04 26.43 -30.86
CA GLU A 23 1.20 25.65 -31.01
C GLU A 23 1.49 24.81 -29.76
N LYS A 24 1.21 25.33 -28.55
CA LYS A 24 1.31 24.54 -27.30
C LYS A 24 0.35 23.34 -27.28
N ALA A 25 -0.86 23.52 -27.82
CA ALA A 25 -1.83 22.44 -27.94
C ALA A 25 -1.37 21.37 -28.94
N GLN A 26 -0.74 21.79 -30.05
CA GLN A 26 -0.17 20.89 -31.05
C GLN A 26 0.99 20.07 -30.49
N ILE A 27 1.93 20.69 -29.76
CA ILE A 27 3.02 19.95 -29.08
C ILE A 27 2.43 18.88 -28.15
N LYS A 28 1.45 19.25 -27.32
CA LYS A 28 0.83 18.31 -26.37
C LYS A 28 0.08 17.17 -27.08
N ALA A 29 -0.52 17.43 -28.24
CA ALA A 29 -1.19 16.42 -29.05
C ALA A 29 -0.18 15.44 -29.68
N LEU A 30 0.91 15.96 -30.25
CA LEU A 30 1.98 15.17 -30.88
C LEU A 30 2.73 14.32 -29.84
N GLU A 31 3.03 14.87 -28.65
CA GLU A 31 3.62 14.11 -27.56
C GLU A 31 2.72 13.00 -27.04
N ARG A 32 1.40 13.25 -26.96
CA ARG A 32 0.41 12.21 -26.63
C ARG A 32 0.35 11.10 -27.69
N LYS A 33 0.42 11.45 -28.98
CA LYS A 33 0.50 10.47 -30.08
C LYS A 33 1.78 9.64 -30.00
N ASN A 34 2.91 10.27 -29.69
CA ASN A 34 4.21 9.58 -29.54
C ASN A 34 4.19 8.59 -28.36
N LYS A 35 3.63 9.01 -27.22
CA LYS A 35 3.49 8.14 -26.04
C LYS A 35 2.54 6.95 -26.29
N LYS A 36 1.46 7.14 -27.05
CA LYS A 36 0.54 6.06 -27.44
C LYS A 36 1.22 5.07 -28.40
N THR A 37 1.91 5.56 -29.42
CA THR A 37 2.58 4.69 -30.39
C THR A 37 3.74 3.91 -29.76
N ASN A 38 4.48 4.48 -28.81
CA ASN A 38 5.53 3.76 -28.08
C ASN A 38 4.97 2.72 -27.10
N ARG A 39 3.79 2.95 -26.49
CA ARG A 39 3.12 1.93 -25.66
C ARG A 39 2.67 0.72 -26.48
N ASN A 40 2.04 0.97 -27.63
CA ASN A 40 1.60 -0.11 -28.52
C ASN A 40 2.80 -0.89 -29.08
N ALA A 41 3.91 -0.21 -29.39
CA ALA A 41 5.15 -0.87 -29.83
C ALA A 41 5.86 -1.66 -28.71
N ALA A 42 5.67 -1.28 -27.44
CA ALA A 42 6.21 -2.02 -26.29
C ALA A 42 5.36 -3.25 -25.94
N GLU A 43 4.05 -3.23 -26.26
CA GLU A 43 3.16 -4.39 -26.13
C GLU A 43 3.45 -5.46 -27.19
N ASP A 44 3.78 -5.07 -28.43
CA ASP A 44 4.17 -6.00 -29.50
C ASP A 44 5.57 -6.62 -29.32
N ARG A 45 6.50 -5.90 -28.67
CA ARG A 45 7.88 -6.38 -28.44
C ARG A 45 8.05 -7.06 -27.09
N GLY A 46 7.07 -7.86 -26.66
CA GLY A 46 7.19 -8.81 -25.54
C GLY A 46 8.16 -8.38 -24.43
N VAL A 47 8.00 -7.17 -23.89
CA VAL A 47 8.95 -6.62 -22.91
C VAL A 47 8.93 -7.58 -21.73
N GLN A 48 10.10 -8.17 -21.44
CA GLN A 48 10.30 -9.09 -20.35
C GLN A 48 9.70 -8.50 -19.08
N ARG A 49 8.58 -9.10 -18.64
CA ARG A 49 7.98 -8.78 -17.35
C ARG A 49 9.00 -9.21 -16.31
N ASN A 50 9.57 -8.26 -15.59
CA ASN A 50 10.33 -8.55 -14.39
C ASN A 50 9.49 -9.52 -13.53
N ASN A 51 10.09 -10.64 -13.13
CA ASN A 51 9.49 -11.61 -12.21
C ASN A 51 9.27 -10.95 -10.84
N VAL A 52 8.24 -10.12 -10.75
CA VAL A 52 7.68 -9.63 -9.50
C VAL A 52 6.80 -10.76 -9.00
N PHE A 53 7.31 -11.50 -8.01
CA PHE A 53 6.59 -12.52 -7.26
C PHE A 53 5.13 -12.09 -7.03
N SER A 54 4.19 -12.86 -7.58
CA SER A 54 2.79 -12.95 -7.20
C SER A 54 2.12 -11.62 -6.81
N THR A 55 1.90 -10.73 -7.78
CA THR A 55 0.87 -9.69 -7.61
C THR A 55 -0.50 -10.33 -7.78
N GLU A 56 -1.02 -10.95 -6.71
CA GLU A 56 -2.45 -11.25 -6.66
C GLU A 56 -3.22 -9.94 -6.84
N SER A 57 -4.16 -9.92 -7.79
CA SER A 57 -5.00 -8.75 -8.04
C SER A 57 -5.79 -8.38 -6.79
N THR A 58 -5.39 -7.30 -6.11
CA THR A 58 -6.02 -6.83 -4.86
C THR A 58 -7.42 -6.23 -5.07
N THR A 59 -8.00 -6.33 -6.28
CA THR A 59 -9.21 -5.61 -6.71
C THR A 59 -10.53 -6.14 -6.13
N LYS A 60 -10.52 -7.19 -5.29
CA LYS A 60 -11.75 -7.76 -4.70
C LYS A 60 -11.77 -7.87 -3.18
N VAL A 61 -10.72 -7.41 -2.48
CA VAL A 61 -10.74 -7.40 -1.02
C VAL A 61 -11.16 -6.01 -0.56
N ASN A 62 -12.43 -5.87 -0.20
CA ASN A 62 -12.96 -4.68 0.47
C ASN A 62 -12.97 -4.95 1.99
N PRO A 63 -11.89 -4.64 2.72
CA PRO A 63 -11.84 -4.91 4.15
C PRO A 63 -12.85 -4.03 4.91
N ILE A 64 -13.50 -4.61 5.90
CA ILE A 64 -14.37 -3.84 6.82
C ILE A 64 -13.46 -2.98 7.71
N PRO A 65 -13.64 -1.65 7.73
CA PRO A 65 -12.82 -0.79 8.57
C PRO A 65 -13.16 -0.98 10.06
N ILE A 66 -12.16 -1.35 10.85
CA ILE A 66 -12.27 -1.42 12.31
C ILE A 66 -11.84 -0.06 12.89
N ARG A 67 -12.68 0.55 13.72
CA ARG A 67 -12.34 1.80 14.41
C ARG A 67 -11.81 1.50 15.80
N PHE A 68 -10.58 1.94 16.05
CA PHE A 68 -9.94 1.85 17.36
C PHE A 68 -10.08 3.15 18.13
N LEU A 69 -10.36 3.03 19.42
CA LEU A 69 -10.24 4.10 20.41
C LEU A 69 -8.76 4.43 20.66
N ALA A 70 -8.48 5.61 21.19
CA ALA A 70 -7.11 6.04 21.48
C ALA A 70 -6.42 5.11 22.50
N ILE A 71 -7.16 4.66 23.51
CA ILE A 71 -6.66 3.74 24.55
C ILE A 71 -6.23 2.41 23.95
N GLU A 72 -6.99 1.89 22.97
CA GLU A 72 -6.68 0.64 22.29
C GLU A 72 -5.43 0.76 21.42
N ARG A 73 -5.28 1.89 20.69
CA ARG A 73 -4.04 2.16 19.92
C ARG A 73 -2.83 2.27 20.82
N ASN A 74 -2.95 3.00 21.93
CA ASN A 74 -1.87 3.09 22.91
C ASN A 74 -1.53 1.71 23.48
N GLY A 75 -2.54 0.88 23.76
CA GLY A 75 -2.36 -0.52 24.18
C GLY A 75 -1.58 -1.35 23.15
N LEU A 76 -1.92 -1.24 21.87
CA LEU A 76 -1.22 -1.93 20.77
C LEU A 76 0.24 -1.47 20.63
N THR A 77 0.46 -0.15 20.63
CA THR A 77 1.81 0.42 20.57
C THR A 77 2.66 -0.01 21.77
N ASN A 78 2.12 0.12 22.99
CA ASN A 78 2.84 -0.26 24.20
C ASN A 78 3.15 -1.75 24.23
N ARG A 79 2.21 -2.60 23.81
CA ARG A 79 2.44 -4.04 23.72
C ARG A 79 3.52 -4.37 22.68
N GLY A 80 3.50 -3.71 21.53
CA GLY A 80 4.52 -3.87 20.50
C GLY A 80 5.92 -3.51 21.01
N ASN A 81 6.05 -2.39 21.73
CA ASN A 81 7.32 -1.98 22.34
C ASN A 81 7.74 -2.96 23.43
N ALA A 82 6.83 -3.37 24.31
CA ALA A 82 7.14 -4.35 25.35
C ALA A 82 7.65 -5.68 24.80
N ILE A 83 7.12 -6.17 23.67
CA ILE A 83 7.65 -7.39 23.03
C ILE A 83 9.08 -7.13 22.50
N LYS A 84 9.30 -5.98 21.86
CA LYS A 84 10.61 -5.59 21.31
C LYS A 84 11.70 -5.39 22.36
N ASP A 85 11.31 -5.04 23.58
CA ASP A 85 12.23 -4.72 24.66
C ASP A 85 12.49 -5.93 25.56
N ASN A 86 11.47 -6.78 25.81
CA ASN A 86 11.57 -7.89 26.75
C ASN A 86 11.92 -9.25 26.12
N SER A 87 11.72 -9.41 24.80
CA SER A 87 11.78 -10.73 24.14
C SER A 87 12.69 -10.71 22.90
N LEU A 88 13.82 -10.01 22.96
CA LEU A 88 14.72 -9.89 21.80
C LEU A 88 15.22 -11.24 21.28
N ASP A 89 15.56 -12.15 22.18
CA ASP A 89 16.05 -13.49 21.82
C ASP A 89 14.94 -14.29 21.12
N ASP A 90 13.73 -14.33 21.70
CA ASP A 90 12.57 -15.01 21.09
C ASP A 90 12.21 -14.42 19.71
N ILE A 91 12.35 -13.10 19.55
CA ILE A 91 12.12 -12.45 18.25
C ILE A 91 13.12 -12.95 17.22
N PHE A 92 14.39 -13.07 17.60
CA PHE A 92 15.42 -13.57 16.69
C PHE A 92 15.18 -15.03 16.33
N ASP A 93 14.83 -15.86 17.31
CA ASP A 93 14.63 -17.30 17.11
C ASP A 93 13.36 -17.60 16.30
N ILE A 94 12.27 -16.88 16.54
CA ILE A 94 10.96 -17.15 15.92
C ILE A 94 10.78 -16.37 14.60
N LEU A 95 11.13 -15.09 14.59
CA LEU A 95 10.88 -14.17 13.46
C LEU A 95 12.15 -13.87 12.64
N GLY A 96 13.32 -14.33 13.11
CA GLY A 96 14.58 -14.13 12.43
C GLY A 96 15.24 -12.75 12.71
N PRO A 97 16.40 -12.49 12.08
CA PRO A 97 17.22 -11.30 12.33
C PRO A 97 16.51 -9.96 12.11
N ASN A 98 15.52 -9.93 11.21
CA ASN A 98 14.75 -8.73 10.88
C ASN A 98 13.40 -8.66 11.62
N GLY A 99 13.07 -9.65 12.46
CA GLY A 99 11.77 -9.81 13.09
C GLY A 99 11.34 -8.62 13.96
N LYS A 100 12.30 -7.88 14.52
CA LYS A 100 12.01 -6.66 15.31
C LYS A 100 11.26 -5.60 14.50
N ARG A 101 11.55 -5.47 13.19
CA ARG A 101 10.87 -4.54 12.29
C ARG A 101 9.47 -5.01 11.92
N ASP A 102 9.24 -6.31 12.00
CA ASP A 102 7.98 -6.90 11.63
C ASP A 102 6.88 -6.71 12.68
N ILE A 103 7.26 -6.45 13.94
CA ILE A 103 6.33 -6.14 15.03
C ILE A 103 5.78 -4.72 14.86
N ASN A 104 4.57 -4.64 14.31
CA ASN A 104 3.78 -3.43 14.15
C ASN A 104 2.30 -3.70 14.47
N GLU A 105 1.50 -2.64 14.61
CA GLU A 105 0.08 -2.74 14.99
C GLU A 105 -0.71 -3.65 14.05
N THR A 106 -0.48 -3.58 12.74
CA THR A 106 -1.18 -4.43 11.76
C THR A 106 -0.89 -5.91 11.98
N LYS A 107 0.38 -6.29 12.18
CA LYS A 107 0.75 -7.69 12.44
C LYS A 107 0.25 -8.16 13.81
N LEU A 108 0.26 -7.29 14.83
CA LEU A 108 -0.31 -7.59 16.14
C LEU A 108 -1.81 -7.87 16.09
N ILE A 109 -2.58 -7.07 15.35
CA ILE A 109 -4.03 -7.29 15.17
C ILE A 109 -4.27 -8.61 14.44
N ARG A 110 -3.50 -8.90 13.37
CA ARG A 110 -3.60 -10.18 12.65
C ARG A 110 -3.24 -11.37 13.53
N ALA A 111 -2.21 -11.25 14.36
CA ALA A 111 -1.82 -12.26 15.34
C ALA A 111 -2.92 -12.47 16.40
N ALA A 112 -3.54 -11.40 16.89
CA ALA A 112 -4.67 -11.49 17.82
C ALA A 112 -5.85 -12.26 17.20
N VAL A 113 -6.21 -11.97 15.94
CA VAL A 113 -7.25 -12.70 15.21
C VAL A 113 -6.90 -14.17 15.03
N TYR A 114 -5.63 -14.50 14.80
CA TYR A 114 -5.18 -15.88 14.74
C TYR A 114 -5.36 -16.58 16.08
N LEU A 115 -4.89 -15.96 17.17
CA LEU A 115 -4.98 -16.48 18.53
C LEU A 115 -6.41 -16.62 19.06
N LEU A 116 -7.38 -15.87 18.52
CA LEU A 116 -8.80 -16.00 18.89
C LEU A 116 -9.32 -17.44 18.69
N LYS A 117 -8.79 -18.18 17.71
CA LYS A 117 -9.20 -19.56 17.43
C LYS A 117 -8.81 -20.54 18.54
N GLU A 118 -7.82 -20.18 19.35
CA GLU A 118 -7.28 -21.03 20.41
C GLU A 118 -7.93 -20.75 21.78
N ARG A 119 -8.77 -19.71 21.87
CA ARG A 119 -9.40 -19.27 23.11
C ARG A 119 -10.80 -19.84 23.27
N SER A 120 -11.20 -20.05 24.52
CA SER A 120 -12.53 -20.54 24.83
C SER A 120 -13.60 -19.46 24.64
N ASP A 121 -14.83 -19.87 24.31
CA ASP A 121 -15.97 -18.96 24.15
C ASP A 121 -16.19 -18.09 25.39
N ILE A 122 -16.01 -18.64 26.60
CA ILE A 122 -16.20 -17.92 27.86
C ILE A 122 -15.17 -16.78 28.00
N GLU A 123 -13.90 -17.02 27.63
CA GLU A 123 -12.87 -15.98 27.67
C GLU A 123 -13.18 -14.87 26.66
N ILE A 124 -13.63 -15.24 25.46
CA ILE A 124 -14.01 -14.30 24.41
C ILE A 124 -15.19 -13.43 24.88
N LEU A 125 -16.23 -14.04 25.46
CA LEU A 125 -17.39 -13.31 25.98
C LEU A 125 -17.01 -12.33 27.10
N LYS A 126 -16.11 -12.73 28.01
CA LYS A 126 -15.57 -11.84 29.05
C LYS A 126 -14.80 -10.66 28.45
N ALA A 127 -13.98 -10.91 27.44
CA ALA A 127 -13.24 -9.87 26.74
C ALA A 127 -14.17 -8.89 26.03
N ILE A 128 -15.21 -9.38 25.34
CA ILE A 128 -16.23 -8.54 24.69
C ILE A 128 -16.92 -7.64 25.72
N LYS A 129 -17.30 -8.17 26.89
CA LYS A 129 -17.92 -7.38 27.96
C LYS A 129 -16.99 -6.27 28.46
N ALA A 130 -15.69 -6.55 28.59
CA ALA A 130 -14.71 -5.55 29.01
C ALA A 130 -14.54 -4.43 27.96
N VAL A 131 -14.47 -4.79 26.67
CA VAL A 131 -14.37 -3.83 25.56
C VAL A 131 -15.62 -2.94 25.52
N GLN A 132 -16.82 -3.52 25.61
CA GLN A 132 -18.07 -2.77 25.66
C GLN A 132 -18.03 -1.71 26.78
N LEU A 133 -17.62 -2.10 27.99
CA LEU A 133 -17.51 -1.17 29.11
C LEU A 133 -16.54 -0.01 28.83
N GLN A 134 -15.40 -0.29 28.20
CA GLN A 134 -14.41 0.74 27.83
C GLN A 134 -14.95 1.69 26.76
N MET A 135 -15.70 1.18 25.77
CA MET A 135 -16.35 2.01 24.75
C MET A 135 -17.40 2.96 25.32
N TYR A 136 -18.09 2.56 26.40
CA TYR A 136 -18.99 3.46 27.12
C TYR A 136 -18.22 4.52 27.93
N LYS A 137 -17.17 4.12 28.66
CA LYS A 137 -16.37 5.04 29.49
C LYS A 137 -15.62 6.09 28.68
N GLY A 138 -15.24 5.79 27.44
CA GLY A 138 -14.60 6.76 26.54
C GLY A 138 -15.53 7.83 25.96
N LYS A 139 -16.83 7.82 26.30
CA LYS A 139 -17.81 8.85 25.91
C LYS A 139 -18.09 9.89 27.01
N SER A 140 -17.45 9.76 28.18
CA SER A 140 -17.57 10.69 29.32
C SER A 140 -16.46 11.71 29.32
#